data_AF-A0A951DM08-F1
#
_entry.id   AF-A0A951DM08-F1
#
_cell.length_a   1.000
_cell.length_b   1.000
_cell.length_c   1.000
_cell.angle_alpha   90.00
_cell.angle_beta   90.00
_cell.angle_gamma   90.00
#
_symmetry.space_group_name_H-M   'P 1'
#
loop_
_entity.id
_entity.type
_entity.pdbx_description
1 polymer ?
#
loop_
_entity_poly.entity_id
_entity_poly.type
_entity_poly.pdbx_seq_one_letter_code
_entity_poly.pdbx_strand_id
1 'polypeptide(L)'
;MSGDLSTAPFYKPPTVPAPDIIPLLPRGDTVFEDLPARALVLEALAPVIGDGLIVIRRSPGVGVILIRGGRISEHYAVEPEHRAAGEEAVARIRSWEDAIVSAWRLQANVVEALPPLVRGDPLYADLRLDWIIWSRLLADIRARTGTYIVELNTAAGRGVSSIRDGVQVATYTDRHRELGDPSLVDELVASGTGTIRVLQDAVRTQATDAPPAASGHRIEPPVAAPEEDGGVTNIFGVPQQPPPPRPELVPVGPPASETVAELLPELKRLVQERLHHSSLRLEILLEDAAANNASLDAVVAEVRATPIRGVMQSTLDDLADEMLALRRR
;
A
#
# COMPACT_ATOMS: atom_id res chain seq x y z
N MET A 1 44.91 35.77 13.44
CA MET A 1 44.32 34.60 14.10
C MET A 1 43.11 34.19 13.28
N SER A 2 43.31 33.34 12.28
CA SER A 2 42.24 32.79 11.45
C SER A 2 41.79 31.48 12.10
N GLY A 3 40.54 31.44 12.56
CA GLY A 3 39.93 30.26 13.14
C GLY A 3 39.58 29.26 12.04
N ASP A 4 40.12 28.06 12.18
CA ASP A 4 39.86 26.91 11.34
C ASP A 4 38.41 26.46 11.57
N LEU A 5 37.57 26.55 10.53
CA LEU A 5 36.20 26.03 10.56
C LEU A 5 36.29 24.51 10.48
N SER A 6 36.31 23.90 11.68
CA SER A 6 36.27 22.47 11.92
C SER A 6 35.21 21.79 11.04
N THR A 7 35.71 20.93 10.17
CA THR A 7 35.00 19.98 9.32
C THR A 7 34.06 19.14 10.19
N ALA A 8 32.77 19.46 10.16
CA ALA A 8 31.75 18.54 10.69
C ALA A 8 31.89 17.20 9.93
N PRO A 9 31.87 16.05 10.61
CA PRO A 9 31.97 14.77 9.94
C PRO A 9 30.79 14.63 8.98
N PHE A 10 31.09 14.47 7.69
CA PHE A 10 30.10 14.08 6.69
C PHE A 10 29.40 12.81 7.19
N TYR A 11 28.13 12.94 7.56
CA TYR A 11 27.27 11.82 7.86
C TYR A 11 27.21 10.96 6.60
N LYS A 12 27.93 9.84 6.59
CA LYS A 12 27.80 8.81 5.57
C LYS A 12 26.52 8.06 5.92
N PRO A 13 25.42 8.21 5.15
CA PRO A 13 24.22 7.46 5.44
C PRO A 13 24.54 5.96 5.45
N PRO A 14 23.99 5.18 6.39
CA PRO A 14 24.20 3.74 6.39
C PRO A 14 23.80 3.19 5.02
N THR A 15 24.71 2.47 4.38
CA THR A 15 24.46 1.80 3.10
C THR A 15 23.41 0.73 3.34
N VAL A 16 22.15 1.06 3.07
CA VAL A 16 21.07 0.07 3.10
C VAL A 16 21.22 -0.78 1.84
N PRO A 17 21.30 -2.12 1.95
CA PRO A 17 21.38 -3.00 0.78
C PRO A 17 20.14 -2.77 -0.10
N ALA A 18 20.34 -2.74 -1.41
CA ALA A 18 19.22 -2.67 -2.34
C ALA A 18 18.26 -3.84 -2.09
N PRO A 19 16.93 -3.64 -2.18
CA PRO A 19 15.97 -4.71 -1.99
C PRO A 19 16.24 -5.82 -3.00
N ASP A 20 16.36 -7.05 -2.50
CA ASP A 20 16.54 -8.23 -3.34
C ASP A 20 15.30 -8.40 -4.22
N ILE A 21 15.56 -8.67 -5.50
CA ILE A 21 14.53 -8.83 -6.52
C ILE A 21 13.77 -10.13 -6.29
N ILE A 22 14.44 -11.14 -5.72
CA ILE A 22 13.85 -12.42 -5.37
C ILE A 22 13.02 -12.26 -4.07
N PRO A 23 11.71 -12.54 -4.11
CA PRO A 23 10.88 -12.49 -2.92
C PRO A 23 11.39 -13.48 -1.87
N LEU A 24 11.38 -13.07 -0.61
CA LEU A 24 11.63 -13.99 0.50
C LEU A 24 10.35 -14.81 0.69
N LEU A 25 10.41 -16.11 0.37
CA LEU A 25 9.27 -17.03 0.42
C LEU A 25 9.30 -17.82 1.74
N PRO A 26 8.13 -18.12 2.34
CA PRO A 26 8.07 -18.95 3.53
C PRO A 26 8.42 -20.40 3.18
N ARG A 27 8.84 -21.14 4.20
CA ARG A 27 8.94 -22.60 4.20
C ARG A 27 7.90 -23.14 5.17
N GLY A 28 7.26 -24.24 4.78
CA GLY A 28 6.42 -25.02 5.67
C GLY A 28 6.95 -26.44 5.73
N ASP A 29 6.05 -27.42 5.81
CA ASP A 29 6.45 -28.82 5.84
C ASP A 29 7.12 -29.21 4.52
N THR A 30 8.38 -29.61 4.60
CA THR A 30 9.16 -30.01 3.43
C THR A 30 8.56 -31.25 2.78
N VAL A 31 8.25 -31.15 1.48
CA VAL A 31 7.92 -32.32 0.64
C VAL A 31 9.19 -32.88 0.03
N PHE A 32 10.00 -32.00 -0.57
CA PHE A 32 11.35 -32.29 -1.04
C PHE A 32 12.13 -30.98 -1.22
N GLU A 33 13.45 -31.08 -1.23
CA GLU A 33 14.34 -29.96 -1.50
C GLU A 33 15.41 -30.34 -2.51
N ASP A 34 15.81 -29.34 -3.28
CA ASP A 34 16.99 -29.33 -4.11
C ASP A 34 17.09 -30.44 -5.18
N LEU A 35 15.95 -30.78 -5.78
CA LEU A 35 15.89 -31.74 -6.88
C LEU A 35 16.09 -31.07 -8.24
N PRO A 36 16.81 -31.67 -9.20
CA PRO A 36 16.90 -31.14 -10.55
C PRO A 36 15.53 -31.08 -11.22
N ALA A 37 15.22 -29.98 -11.91
CA ALA A 37 13.91 -29.78 -12.55
C ALA A 37 13.55 -30.90 -13.54
N ARG A 38 14.54 -31.40 -14.29
CA ARG A 38 14.38 -32.55 -15.22
C ARG A 38 13.90 -33.85 -14.57
N ALA A 39 14.00 -33.98 -13.25
CA ALA A 39 13.57 -35.16 -12.51
C ALA A 39 12.09 -35.12 -12.11
N LEU A 40 11.38 -34.01 -12.38
CA LEU A 40 10.06 -33.75 -11.82
C LEU A 40 8.99 -33.54 -12.91
N VAL A 41 7.80 -34.06 -12.64
CA VAL A 41 6.57 -33.76 -13.39
C VAL A 41 5.67 -32.95 -12.46
N LEU A 42 5.64 -31.63 -12.65
CA LEU A 42 5.04 -30.67 -11.70
C LEU A 42 3.54 -30.94 -11.48
N GLU A 43 2.82 -31.30 -12.53
CA GLU A 43 1.39 -31.61 -12.49
C GLU A 43 1.09 -32.85 -11.63
N ALA A 44 2.02 -33.81 -11.58
CA ALA A 44 1.89 -35.01 -10.76
C ALA A 44 2.21 -34.74 -9.27
N LEU A 45 2.94 -33.66 -8.98
CA LEU A 45 3.30 -33.27 -7.61
C LEU A 45 2.18 -32.50 -6.90
N ALA A 46 1.37 -31.75 -7.65
CA ALA A 46 0.34 -30.89 -7.07
C ALA A 46 -0.60 -31.64 -6.09
N PRO A 47 -1.14 -32.83 -6.41
CA PRO A 47 -2.01 -33.58 -5.47
C PRO A 47 -1.30 -34.01 -4.19
N VAL A 48 0.01 -34.30 -4.26
CA VAL A 48 0.82 -34.70 -3.10
C VAL A 48 1.10 -33.50 -2.21
N ILE A 49 1.19 -32.29 -2.75
CA ILE A 49 1.43 -31.08 -1.97
C ILE A 49 0.14 -30.66 -1.23
N GLY A 50 -1.02 -30.73 -1.88
CA GLY A 50 -2.26 -30.19 -1.31
C GLY A 50 -2.27 -28.67 -1.42
N ASP A 51 -2.10 -27.96 -0.31
CA ASP A 51 -1.85 -26.52 -0.31
C ASP A 51 -0.37 -26.26 -0.08
N GLY A 52 0.25 -25.41 -0.90
CA GLY A 52 1.68 -25.15 -0.77
C GLY A 52 2.27 -24.35 -1.91
N LEU A 53 3.60 -24.43 -2.02
CA LEU A 53 4.34 -23.80 -3.09
C LEU A 53 5.50 -24.67 -3.58
N ILE A 54 5.77 -24.57 -4.87
CA ILE A 54 6.97 -25.10 -5.51
C ILE A 54 7.85 -23.91 -5.89
N VAL A 55 9.12 -23.94 -5.51
CA VAL A 55 10.11 -22.93 -5.90
C VAL A 55 11.11 -23.57 -6.83
N ILE A 56 11.33 -22.90 -7.96
CA ILE A 56 12.25 -23.32 -9.01
C ILE A 56 13.35 -22.27 -9.06
N ARG A 57 14.56 -22.61 -8.63
CA ARG A 57 15.70 -21.69 -8.56
C ARG A 57 16.65 -21.94 -9.72
N ARG A 58 16.99 -20.87 -10.44
CA ARG A 58 18.04 -20.85 -11.46
C ARG A 58 18.71 -19.50 -11.40
N SER A 59 19.95 -19.37 -10.93
CA SER A 59 20.57 -18.04 -10.78
C SER A 59 20.58 -17.26 -12.11
N PRO A 60 20.12 -15.99 -12.16
CA PRO A 60 19.60 -15.14 -11.08
C PRO A 60 18.05 -15.12 -10.94
N GLY A 61 17.32 -16.03 -11.59
CA GLY A 61 15.87 -16.14 -11.56
C GLY A 61 15.29 -17.10 -10.50
N VAL A 62 14.02 -16.86 -10.18
CA VAL A 62 13.18 -17.73 -9.37
C VAL A 62 11.81 -17.93 -10.01
N GLY A 63 11.35 -19.16 -10.05
CA GLY A 63 10.00 -19.56 -10.42
C GLY A 63 9.24 -19.91 -9.15
N VAL A 64 7.98 -19.49 -9.06
CA VAL A 64 7.08 -19.81 -7.94
C VAL A 64 5.80 -20.36 -8.52
N ILE A 65 5.42 -21.55 -8.08
CA ILE A 65 4.14 -22.18 -8.43
C ILE A 65 3.35 -22.34 -7.15
N LEU A 66 2.17 -21.75 -7.11
CA LEU A 66 1.24 -21.91 -5.99
C LEU A 66 0.34 -23.11 -6.26
N ILE A 67 0.17 -23.96 -5.24
CA ILE A 67 -0.72 -25.12 -5.28
C ILE A 67 -1.84 -24.88 -4.27
N ARG A 68 -3.09 -25.01 -4.72
CA ARG A 68 -4.30 -24.92 -3.89
C ARG A 68 -5.12 -26.19 -4.03
N GLY A 69 -5.46 -26.83 -2.91
CA GLY A 69 -6.31 -28.03 -2.89
C GLY A 69 -5.83 -29.15 -3.82
N GLY A 70 -4.51 -29.30 -3.99
CA GLY A 70 -3.90 -30.32 -4.83
C GLY A 70 -3.82 -29.96 -6.32
N ARG A 71 -4.09 -28.72 -6.69
CA ARG A 71 -4.06 -28.23 -8.08
C ARG A 71 -3.15 -27.03 -8.20
N ILE A 72 -2.45 -26.95 -9.32
CA ILE A 72 -1.70 -25.75 -9.68
C ILE A 72 -2.68 -24.60 -9.86
N SER A 73 -2.48 -23.51 -9.11
CA SER A 73 -3.35 -22.34 -9.16
C SER A 73 -2.72 -21.16 -9.89
N GLU A 74 -1.44 -20.87 -9.63
CA GLU A 74 -0.76 -19.68 -10.16
C GLU A 74 0.72 -19.99 -10.44
N HIS A 75 1.27 -19.33 -11.45
CA HIS A 75 2.68 -19.44 -11.84
C HIS A 75 3.31 -18.07 -11.93
N TYR A 76 4.54 -17.96 -11.47
CA TYR A 76 5.32 -16.75 -11.51
C TYR A 76 6.77 -17.03 -11.87
N ALA A 77 7.38 -16.15 -12.66
CA ALA A 77 8.80 -16.13 -12.90
C ALA A 77 9.33 -14.73 -12.60
N VAL A 78 10.38 -14.64 -11.79
CA VAL A 78 11.02 -13.41 -11.37
C VAL A 78 12.49 -13.48 -11.73
N GLU A 79 12.93 -12.55 -12.57
CA GLU A 79 14.31 -12.32 -13.00
C GLU A 79 14.65 -10.83 -12.73
N PRO A 80 15.93 -10.41 -12.76
CA PRO A 80 16.33 -9.06 -12.37
C PRO A 80 15.56 -7.91 -13.04
N GLU A 81 15.23 -8.07 -14.32
CA GLU A 81 14.55 -7.03 -15.11
C GLU A 81 13.14 -7.43 -15.53
N HIS A 82 12.70 -8.65 -15.19
CA HIS A 82 11.48 -9.22 -15.74
C HIS A 82 10.67 -9.97 -14.69
N ARG A 83 9.38 -9.67 -14.62
CA ARG A 83 8.39 -10.45 -13.86
C ARG A 83 7.32 -10.92 -14.82
N ALA A 84 7.06 -12.22 -14.81
CA ALA A 84 6.02 -12.84 -15.60
C ALA A 84 5.07 -13.63 -14.71
N ALA A 85 3.83 -13.77 -15.17
CA ALA A 85 2.80 -14.59 -14.52
C ALA A 85 2.10 -15.49 -15.55
N GLY A 86 1.45 -16.56 -15.08
CA GLY A 86 0.66 -17.46 -15.92
C GLY A 86 1.50 -18.18 -16.99
N GLU A 87 0.98 -18.26 -18.21
CA GLU A 87 1.62 -19.00 -19.32
C GLU A 87 3.01 -18.45 -19.69
N GLU A 88 3.22 -17.13 -19.58
CA GLU A 88 4.55 -16.55 -19.83
C GLU A 88 5.56 -17.03 -18.79
N ALA A 89 5.16 -17.09 -17.52
CA ALA A 89 6.00 -17.64 -16.47
C ALA A 89 6.32 -19.12 -16.72
N VAL A 90 5.34 -19.91 -17.16
CA VAL A 90 5.53 -21.33 -17.52
C VAL A 90 6.53 -21.47 -18.65
N ALA A 91 6.38 -20.69 -19.73
CA ALA A 91 7.30 -20.72 -20.87
C ALA A 91 8.74 -20.37 -20.46
N ARG A 92 8.91 -19.37 -19.58
CA ARG A 92 10.23 -18.99 -19.05
C ARG A 92 10.84 -20.10 -18.20
N ILE A 93 10.10 -20.59 -17.20
CA ILE A 93 10.55 -21.65 -16.30
C ILE A 93 10.98 -22.90 -17.08
N ARG A 94 10.24 -23.28 -18.13
CA ARG A 94 10.56 -24.43 -18.99
C ARG A 94 11.88 -24.29 -19.75
N SER A 95 12.38 -23.07 -19.95
CA SER A 95 13.68 -22.85 -20.61
C SER A 95 14.88 -22.96 -19.64
N TRP A 96 14.65 -23.19 -18.34
CA TRP A 96 15.71 -23.29 -17.35
C TRP A 96 16.21 -24.74 -17.18
N GLU A 97 17.22 -25.11 -17.96
CA GLU A 97 17.76 -26.48 -18.00
C GLU A 97 18.44 -26.93 -16.70
N ASP A 98 19.10 -26.00 -15.99
CA ASP A 98 19.84 -26.24 -14.75
C ASP A 98 19.08 -25.81 -13.50
N ALA A 99 17.76 -25.71 -13.57
CA ALA A 99 16.95 -25.31 -12.43
C ALA A 99 16.90 -26.39 -11.34
N ILE A 100 16.91 -25.92 -10.09
CA ILE A 100 16.72 -26.71 -8.88
C ILE A 100 15.34 -26.44 -8.31
N VAL A 101 14.63 -27.47 -7.88
CA VAL A 101 13.24 -27.40 -7.46
C VAL A 101 13.10 -27.90 -6.03
N SER A 102 12.35 -27.14 -5.25
CA SER A 102 12.00 -27.48 -3.87
C SER A 102 10.51 -27.23 -3.66
N ALA A 103 9.87 -28.01 -2.80
CA ALA A 103 8.44 -27.89 -2.53
C ALA A 103 8.13 -28.01 -1.04
N TRP A 104 7.23 -27.15 -0.59
CA TRP A 104 6.76 -27.12 0.79
C TRP A 104 5.24 -27.12 0.81
N ARG A 105 4.66 -27.87 1.75
CA ARG A 105 3.24 -27.72 2.10
C ARG A 105 3.08 -26.53 3.03
N LEU A 106 1.99 -25.81 2.85
CA LEU A 106 1.63 -24.66 3.67
C LEU A 106 0.17 -24.77 4.08
N GLN A 107 -0.19 -24.02 5.12
CA GLN A 107 -1.58 -23.83 5.46
C GLN A 107 -2.27 -23.02 4.34
N ALA A 108 -3.51 -23.37 4.02
CA ALA A 108 -4.26 -22.75 2.92
C ALA A 108 -4.36 -21.21 3.05
N ASN A 109 -4.60 -20.71 4.26
CA ASN A 109 -4.63 -19.27 4.54
C ASN A 109 -3.32 -18.55 4.17
N VAL A 110 -2.16 -19.19 4.37
CA VAL A 110 -0.85 -18.65 3.98
C VAL A 110 -0.72 -18.62 2.46
N VAL A 111 -1.09 -19.71 1.77
CA VAL A 111 -1.06 -19.76 0.28
C VAL A 111 -1.91 -18.65 -0.34
N GLU A 112 -3.10 -18.40 0.23
CA GLU A 112 -3.98 -17.31 -0.18
C GLU A 112 -3.37 -15.91 0.01
N ALA A 113 -2.42 -15.77 0.94
CA ALA A 113 -1.84 -14.49 1.30
C ALA A 113 -0.51 -14.19 0.56
N LEU A 114 0.02 -15.15 -0.21
CA LEU A 114 1.28 -15.02 -0.95
C LEU A 114 1.24 -14.22 -2.27
N PRO A 115 0.15 -14.16 -3.06
CA PRO A 115 0.21 -13.51 -4.37
C PRO A 115 0.78 -12.08 -4.38
N PRO A 116 0.48 -11.18 -3.41
CA PRO A 116 1.03 -9.83 -3.42
C PRO A 116 2.55 -9.79 -3.24
N LEU A 117 3.16 -10.82 -2.66
CA LEU A 117 4.62 -10.90 -2.51
C LEU A 117 5.32 -11.01 -3.87
N VAL A 118 4.63 -11.56 -4.88
CA VAL A 118 5.22 -11.82 -6.20
C VAL A 118 4.77 -10.79 -7.24
N ARG A 119 3.48 -10.44 -7.23
CA ARG A 119 2.82 -9.56 -8.21
C ARG A 119 2.09 -8.36 -7.61
N GLY A 120 2.23 -8.12 -6.31
CA GLY A 120 1.52 -7.02 -5.64
C GLY A 120 2.09 -5.67 -6.05
N ASP A 121 1.21 -4.67 -6.13
CA ASP A 121 1.62 -3.30 -6.37
C ASP A 121 2.14 -2.68 -5.07
N PRO A 122 3.22 -1.88 -5.12
CA PRO A 122 3.71 -1.21 -3.94
C PRO A 122 2.71 -0.14 -3.50
N LEU A 123 2.08 -0.37 -2.34
CA LEU A 123 1.42 0.71 -1.59
C LEU A 123 2.50 1.68 -1.06
N TYR A 124 3.60 1.12 -0.57
CA TYR A 124 4.79 1.86 -0.21
C TYR A 124 6.03 1.15 -0.74
N ALA A 125 6.79 1.80 -1.62
CA ALA A 125 7.93 1.16 -2.29
C ALA A 125 9.21 1.13 -1.47
N ASP A 126 9.44 2.16 -0.64
CA ASP A 126 10.70 2.37 0.08
C ASP A 126 10.51 3.29 1.31
N LEU A 127 9.82 2.80 2.34
CA LEU A 127 9.71 3.51 3.62
C LEU A 127 10.97 3.26 4.44
N ARG A 128 11.52 4.31 5.04
CA ARG A 128 12.70 4.23 5.89
C ARG A 128 12.30 3.90 7.32
N LEU A 129 12.92 2.89 7.92
CA LEU A 129 12.64 2.48 9.30
C LEU A 129 12.88 3.60 10.31
N ASP A 130 13.89 4.43 10.08
CA ASP A 130 14.24 5.58 10.91
C ASP A 130 13.24 6.74 10.82
N TRP A 131 12.28 6.71 9.88
CA TRP A 131 11.31 7.78 9.65
C TRP A 131 9.89 7.41 10.09
N ILE A 132 9.67 6.18 10.53
CA ILE A 132 8.33 5.66 10.84
C ILE A 132 8.27 5.09 12.25
N ILE A 133 7.09 5.18 12.85
CA ILE A 133 6.78 4.48 14.10
C ILE A 133 6.20 3.12 13.71
N TRP A 134 6.99 2.05 13.87
CA TRP A 134 6.64 0.69 13.39
C TRP A 134 5.26 0.22 13.86
N SER A 135 4.94 0.41 15.13
CA SER A 135 3.66 0.02 15.70
C SER A 135 2.48 0.77 15.07
N ARG A 136 2.66 2.04 14.66
CA ARG A 136 1.63 2.82 13.94
C ARG A 136 1.46 2.35 12.51
N LEU A 137 2.55 2.05 11.80
CA LEU A 137 2.50 1.47 10.45
C LEU A 137 1.73 0.14 10.47
N LEU A 138 2.07 -0.77 11.38
CA LEU A 138 1.36 -2.04 11.50
C LEU A 138 -0.11 -1.84 11.87
N ALA A 139 -0.43 -0.93 12.79
CA ALA A 139 -1.81 -0.64 13.15
C ALA A 139 -2.61 -0.09 11.95
N ASP A 140 -2.02 0.81 11.16
CA ASP A 140 -2.64 1.35 9.94
C ASP A 140 -2.90 0.25 8.91
N ILE A 141 -1.91 -0.60 8.62
CA ILE A 141 -2.08 -1.72 7.67
C ILE A 141 -3.14 -2.70 8.18
N ARG A 142 -3.17 -2.97 9.49
CA ARG A 142 -4.16 -3.88 10.09
C ARG A 142 -5.58 -3.31 10.15
N ALA A 143 -5.75 -2.00 10.09
CA ALA A 143 -7.06 -1.37 10.02
C ALA A 143 -7.69 -1.47 8.61
N ARG A 144 -6.90 -1.83 7.59
CA ARG A 144 -7.33 -1.92 6.19
C ARG A 144 -7.86 -3.31 5.86
N THR A 145 -8.85 -3.36 4.97
CA THR A 145 -9.36 -4.59 4.37
C THR A 145 -8.49 -5.02 3.18
N GLY A 146 -8.34 -6.33 2.96
CA GLY A 146 -7.52 -6.87 1.88
C GLY A 146 -6.25 -7.56 2.35
N THR A 147 -5.39 -7.92 1.40
CA THR A 147 -4.13 -8.63 1.66
C THR A 147 -2.95 -7.69 1.42
N TYR A 148 -2.11 -7.56 2.44
CA TYR A 148 -0.91 -6.75 2.45
C TYR A 148 0.31 -7.60 2.81
N ILE A 149 1.43 -7.29 2.18
CA ILE A 149 2.73 -7.85 2.52
C ILE A 149 3.61 -6.71 2.99
N VAL A 150 4.20 -6.85 4.17
CA VAL A 150 5.20 -5.94 4.73
C VAL A 150 6.56 -6.63 4.66
N GLU A 151 7.43 -6.17 3.77
CA GLU A 151 8.80 -6.65 3.65
C GLU A 151 9.76 -5.68 4.32
N LEU A 152 10.63 -6.22 5.17
CA LEU A 152 11.71 -5.51 5.85
C LEU A 152 13.03 -5.90 5.22
N ASN A 153 13.89 -4.91 5.01
CA ASN A 153 15.27 -5.11 4.60
C ASN A 153 16.18 -4.28 5.51
N THR A 154 16.93 -4.97 6.36
CA THR A 154 17.80 -4.35 7.37
C THR A 154 19.20 -4.92 7.26
N ALA A 155 20.17 -4.30 7.94
CA ALA A 155 21.51 -4.87 8.05
C ALA A 155 21.52 -6.23 8.79
N ALA A 156 20.52 -6.49 9.64
CA ALA A 156 20.37 -7.75 10.36
C ALA A 156 19.75 -8.87 9.51
N GLY A 157 19.12 -8.54 8.38
CA GLY A 157 18.48 -9.50 7.49
C GLY A 157 17.15 -8.99 6.92
N ARG A 158 16.48 -9.90 6.21
CA ARG A 158 15.17 -9.69 5.60
C ARG A 158 14.05 -10.32 6.42
N GLY A 159 12.90 -9.65 6.47
CA GLY A 159 11.69 -10.15 7.12
C GLY A 159 10.46 -9.93 6.25
N VAL A 160 9.46 -10.78 6.41
CA VAL A 160 8.16 -10.62 5.76
C VAL A 160 7.06 -10.87 6.78
N SER A 161 6.05 -9.99 6.77
CA SER A 161 4.78 -10.20 7.44
C SER A 161 3.64 -10.08 6.43
N SER A 162 2.78 -11.09 6.37
CA SER A 162 1.58 -11.11 5.55
C SER A 162 0.36 -10.85 6.43
N ILE A 163 -0.43 -9.85 6.06
CA ILE A 163 -1.60 -9.38 6.80
C ILE A 163 -2.80 -9.49 5.86
N ARG A 164 -3.84 -10.20 6.28
CA ARG A 164 -5.11 -10.32 5.56
C ARG A 164 -6.24 -9.89 6.45
N ASP A 165 -7.00 -8.89 6.01
CA ASP A 165 -8.17 -8.36 6.72
C ASP A 165 -7.86 -8.06 8.20
N GLY A 166 -6.71 -7.40 8.45
CA GLY A 166 -6.24 -7.02 9.78
C GLY A 166 -5.57 -8.12 10.62
N VAL A 167 -5.57 -9.36 10.14
CA VAL A 167 -4.97 -10.51 10.81
C VAL A 167 -3.64 -10.86 10.18
N GLN A 168 -2.61 -11.02 11.00
CA GLN A 168 -1.29 -11.48 10.55
C GLN A 168 -1.35 -12.98 10.30
N VAL A 169 -1.20 -13.38 9.04
CA VAL A 169 -1.39 -14.76 8.56
C VAL A 169 -0.06 -15.52 8.48
N ALA A 170 1.03 -14.82 8.17
CA ALA A 170 2.35 -15.40 8.08
C ALA A 170 3.41 -14.39 8.50
N THR A 171 4.44 -14.84 9.21
CA THR A 171 5.60 -14.00 9.56
C THR A 171 6.83 -14.87 9.55
N TYR A 172 7.87 -14.44 8.85
CA TYR A 172 9.09 -15.22 8.67
C TYR A 172 10.25 -14.31 8.27
N THR A 173 11.49 -14.78 8.46
CA THR A 173 12.72 -14.05 8.14
C THR A 173 13.64 -14.89 7.27
N ASP A 174 14.70 -14.31 6.74
CA ASP A 174 15.71 -15.04 5.98
C ASP A 174 16.44 -16.11 6.82
N ARG A 175 16.60 -15.85 8.13
CA ARG A 175 17.15 -16.78 9.12
C ARG A 175 16.13 -17.81 9.62
N HIS A 176 14.87 -17.44 9.69
CA HIS A 176 13.77 -18.30 10.14
C HIS A 176 12.64 -18.28 9.10
N ARG A 177 12.77 -19.11 8.06
CA ARG A 177 11.80 -19.13 6.96
C ARG A 177 10.51 -19.88 7.27
N GLU A 178 10.48 -20.63 8.36
CA GLU A 178 9.27 -21.22 8.91
C GLU A 178 8.32 -20.14 9.45
N LEU A 179 7.03 -20.45 9.52
CA LEU A 179 6.04 -19.53 10.08
C LEU A 179 6.31 -19.33 11.56
N GLY A 180 6.67 -18.10 11.94
CA GLY A 180 6.94 -17.70 13.30
C GLY A 180 5.83 -16.84 13.91
N ASP A 181 6.07 -16.45 15.15
CA ASP A 181 5.22 -15.49 15.86
C ASP A 181 5.21 -14.12 15.16
N PRO A 182 4.09 -13.37 15.21
CA PRO A 182 4.01 -12.01 14.70
C PRO A 182 5.16 -11.07 15.12
N SER A 183 5.74 -11.26 16.31
CA SER A 183 6.83 -10.44 16.83
C SER A 183 8.20 -10.76 16.22
N LEU A 184 8.32 -11.80 15.39
CA LEU A 184 9.60 -12.22 14.81
C LEU A 184 10.27 -11.10 14.00
N VAL A 185 9.47 -10.23 13.37
CA VAL A 185 9.97 -9.09 12.61
C VAL A 185 10.33 -7.88 13.49
N ASP A 186 9.87 -7.84 14.74
CA ASP A 186 10.19 -6.73 15.66
C ASP A 186 11.68 -6.69 16.00
N GLU A 187 12.36 -7.85 16.03
CA GLU A 187 13.81 -7.92 16.21
C GLU A 187 14.58 -7.23 15.07
N LEU A 188 14.09 -7.32 13.83
CA LEU A 188 14.69 -6.63 12.69
C LEU A 188 14.45 -5.13 12.78
N VAL A 189 13.25 -4.73 13.20
CA VAL A 189 12.86 -3.33 13.39
C VAL A 189 13.65 -2.67 14.52
N ALA A 190 13.99 -3.41 15.58
CA ALA A 190 14.74 -2.89 16.73
C ALA A 190 16.10 -2.29 16.35
N SER A 191 16.65 -2.65 15.18
CA SER A 191 17.85 -2.01 14.62
C SER A 191 17.66 -0.53 14.27
N GLY A 192 16.42 -0.06 14.15
CA GLY A 192 16.06 1.33 13.82
C GLY A 192 16.50 1.81 12.44
N THR A 193 17.07 0.92 11.61
CA THR A 193 17.65 1.29 10.31
C THR A 193 17.36 0.22 9.27
N GLY A 194 16.99 0.67 8.06
CA GLY A 194 16.63 -0.21 6.95
C GLY A 194 15.46 0.34 6.16
N THR A 195 14.90 -0.49 5.29
CA THR A 195 13.78 -0.13 4.44
C THR A 195 12.62 -1.10 4.61
N ILE A 196 11.42 -0.58 4.42
CA ILE A 196 10.16 -1.28 4.41
C ILE A 196 9.53 -1.10 3.04
N ARG A 197 9.10 -2.21 2.44
CA ARG A 197 8.21 -2.21 1.28
C ARG A 197 6.88 -2.80 1.70
N VAL A 198 5.78 -2.14 1.35
CA VAL A 198 4.42 -2.63 1.57
C VAL A 198 3.78 -2.88 0.21
N LEU A 199 3.43 -4.13 -0.05
CA LEU A 199 2.74 -4.58 -1.27
C LEU A 199 1.28 -4.86 -0.95
N GLN A 200 0.40 -4.60 -1.90
CA GLN A 200 -1.03 -4.90 -1.80
C GLN A 200 -1.49 -5.73 -3.00
N ASP A 201 -2.53 -6.55 -2.82
CA ASP A 201 -3.21 -7.14 -3.97
C ASP A 201 -4.07 -6.09 -4.66
N ALA A 202 -3.82 -5.82 -5.93
CA ALA A 202 -4.67 -4.94 -6.73
C ALA A 202 -6.04 -5.57 -7.07
N VAL A 203 -6.19 -6.88 -6.90
CA VAL A 203 -7.40 -7.60 -7.31
C VAL A 203 -8.30 -7.87 -6.10
N ARG A 204 -9.15 -6.89 -5.76
CA ARG A 204 -10.48 -7.12 -5.14
C ARG A 204 -11.44 -5.91 -5.16
N THR A 205 -11.13 -4.82 -5.85
CA THR A 205 -12.04 -3.65 -5.95
C THR A 205 -13.06 -3.73 -7.10
N GLN A 206 -13.37 -4.93 -7.61
CA GLN A 206 -14.46 -5.14 -8.58
C GLN A 206 -15.23 -6.43 -8.27
N ALA A 207 -16.07 -6.38 -7.23
CA ALA A 207 -17.20 -7.30 -7.07
C ALA A 207 -18.25 -6.70 -6.12
N THR A 208 -18.67 -5.47 -6.41
CA THR A 208 -19.93 -4.93 -5.90
C THR A 208 -20.61 -4.22 -7.08
N ASP A 209 -21.87 -4.58 -7.34
CA ASP A 209 -22.73 -4.18 -8.46
C ASP A 209 -22.58 -4.95 -9.78
N ALA A 210 -22.99 -6.22 -9.74
CA ALA A 210 -23.72 -6.81 -10.86
C ALA A 210 -25.03 -7.43 -10.33
N PRO A 211 -26.22 -6.90 -10.69
CA PRO A 211 -27.48 -7.54 -10.31
C PRO A 211 -27.63 -8.89 -11.02
N PRO A 212 -28.31 -9.88 -10.40
CA PRO A 212 -28.36 -11.23 -10.93
C PRO A 212 -29.18 -11.27 -12.23
N ALA A 213 -28.52 -11.64 -13.32
CA ALA A 213 -29.19 -11.94 -14.58
C ALA A 213 -29.98 -13.24 -14.45
N ALA A 214 -31.22 -13.14 -14.00
CA ALA A 214 -32.25 -14.13 -14.26
C ALA A 214 -32.85 -13.84 -15.65
N SER A 215 -32.65 -14.74 -16.61
CA SER A 215 -33.40 -14.72 -17.88
C SER A 215 -33.58 -16.15 -18.38
N GLY A 216 -34.50 -16.86 -17.71
CA GLY A 216 -35.23 -17.98 -18.28
C GLY A 216 -36.53 -17.45 -18.87
N HIS A 217 -36.72 -17.71 -20.18
CA HIS A 217 -37.99 -17.85 -20.91
C HIS A 217 -39.15 -16.89 -20.59
N ARG A 218 -39.59 -16.12 -21.60
CA ARG A 218 -41.00 -15.71 -21.68
C ARG A 218 -41.54 -15.65 -23.11
N ILE A 219 -42.68 -16.33 -23.25
CA ILE A 219 -43.57 -16.45 -24.41
C ILE A 219 -44.39 -15.15 -24.58
N GLU A 220 -44.76 -14.86 -25.83
CA GLU A 220 -45.59 -13.75 -26.33
C GLU A 220 -47.07 -13.73 -25.83
N PRO A 221 -47.88 -12.68 -26.14
CA PRO A 221 -48.88 -12.04 -25.26
C PRO A 221 -50.34 -12.48 -25.48
N PRO A 222 -51.33 -11.93 -24.72
CA PRO A 222 -52.34 -11.08 -25.39
C PRO A 222 -53.00 -9.92 -24.57
N VAL A 223 -53.26 -8.81 -25.28
CA VAL A 223 -54.51 -8.02 -25.51
C VAL A 223 -55.49 -7.58 -24.38
N ALA A 224 -55.74 -6.25 -24.38
CA ALA A 224 -56.95 -5.42 -24.09
C ALA A 224 -57.39 -5.00 -22.67
N ALA A 225 -57.73 -3.70 -22.59
CA ALA A 225 -58.27 -2.85 -21.50
C ALA A 225 -59.82 -3.06 -21.28
N PRO A 226 -60.58 -2.37 -20.37
CA PRO A 226 -60.65 -0.88 -20.19
C PRO A 226 -61.01 -0.28 -18.80
N GLU A 227 -60.70 1.03 -18.66
CA GLU A 227 -61.44 2.20 -18.11
C GLU A 227 -62.05 2.35 -16.69
N GLU A 228 -62.13 3.64 -16.31
CA GLU A 228 -62.94 4.39 -15.29
C GLU A 228 -62.36 4.57 -13.88
N ASP A 229 -62.52 5.68 -13.14
CA ASP A 229 -62.87 7.10 -13.34
C ASP A 229 -62.73 7.78 -11.95
N GLY A 230 -62.52 9.10 -11.88
CA GLY A 230 -63.00 9.94 -10.77
C GLY A 230 -61.98 10.55 -9.79
N GLY A 231 -61.90 11.89 -9.78
CA GLY A 231 -61.63 12.66 -8.54
C GLY A 231 -60.86 13.98 -8.67
N VAL A 232 -61.58 15.10 -8.87
CA VAL A 232 -61.11 16.48 -9.11
C VAL A 232 -61.10 17.32 -7.81
N THR A 233 -60.11 18.21 -7.60
CA THR A 233 -60.26 19.63 -7.16
C THR A 233 -58.87 20.33 -7.05
N ASN A 234 -58.56 21.32 -7.92
CA ASN A 234 -58.66 22.79 -7.74
C ASN A 234 -57.48 23.40 -6.92
N ILE A 235 -56.86 24.58 -7.17
CA ILE A 235 -57.15 25.83 -7.90
C ILE A 235 -55.83 26.64 -8.05
N PHE A 236 -55.75 27.46 -9.11
CA PHE A 236 -54.69 28.40 -9.50
C PHE A 236 -54.19 29.44 -8.44
N GLY A 237 -52.86 29.64 -8.35
CA GLY A 237 -52.10 30.90 -8.61
C GLY A 237 -52.17 32.21 -7.77
N VAL A 238 -51.01 32.57 -7.15
CA VAL A 238 -50.30 33.91 -7.06
C VAL A 238 -50.85 34.96 -6.03
N PRO A 239 -50.09 35.93 -5.41
CA PRO A 239 -48.66 36.37 -5.43
C PRO A 239 -47.94 36.50 -4.05
N GLN A 240 -46.64 36.86 -4.15
CA GLN A 240 -45.64 37.16 -3.11
C GLN A 240 -46.07 38.13 -1.98
N GLN A 241 -45.55 37.85 -0.77
CA GLN A 241 -45.42 38.78 0.35
C GLN A 241 -43.92 38.90 0.71
N PRO A 242 -43.38 40.11 0.91
CA PRO A 242 -41.95 40.29 1.17
C PRO A 242 -41.58 39.78 2.58
N PRO A 243 -40.41 39.13 2.75
CA PRO A 243 -39.91 38.78 4.07
C PRO A 243 -39.45 40.02 4.86
N PRO A 244 -39.48 39.97 6.20
CA PRO A 244 -39.16 41.10 7.08
C PRO A 244 -37.70 41.56 6.92
N PRO A 245 -37.38 42.81 7.33
CA PRO A 245 -36.03 43.35 7.18
C PRO A 245 -35.01 42.47 7.93
N ARG A 246 -33.98 42.05 7.19
CA ARG A 246 -32.83 41.34 7.74
C ARG A 246 -32.14 42.26 8.77
N PRO A 247 -31.71 41.75 9.93
CA PRO A 247 -30.72 42.47 10.72
C PRO A 247 -29.49 42.70 9.82
N GLU A 248 -29.14 43.97 9.70
CA GLU A 248 -27.97 44.44 8.99
C GLU A 248 -26.75 43.68 9.51
N LEU A 249 -26.23 42.77 8.68
CA LEU A 249 -24.95 42.14 8.93
C LEU A 249 -23.93 43.28 8.89
N VAL A 250 -23.51 43.70 10.07
CA VAL A 250 -22.22 44.37 10.24
C VAL A 250 -21.23 43.59 9.38
N PRO A 251 -20.47 44.22 8.47
CA PRO A 251 -19.38 43.53 7.82
C PRO A 251 -18.39 43.20 8.93
N VAL A 252 -18.52 41.99 9.49
CA VAL A 252 -17.39 41.33 10.12
C VAL A 252 -16.44 41.14 8.96
N GLY A 253 -15.49 42.08 8.84
CA GLY A 253 -14.36 41.91 7.93
C GLY A 253 -13.80 40.51 8.15
N PRO A 254 -13.32 39.83 7.09
CA PRO A 254 -12.76 38.50 7.25
C PRO A 254 -11.81 38.52 8.46
N PRO A 255 -11.91 37.55 9.39
CA PRO A 255 -10.93 37.47 10.46
C PRO A 255 -9.58 37.46 9.76
N ALA A 256 -8.67 38.35 10.16
CA ALA A 256 -7.37 38.54 9.51
C ALA A 256 -6.83 37.17 9.07
N SER A 257 -6.89 36.92 7.75
CA SER A 257 -6.37 35.68 7.18
C SER A 257 -4.88 35.83 7.29
N GLU A 258 -4.32 35.31 8.38
CA GLU A 258 -2.89 35.31 8.62
C GLU A 258 -2.21 34.73 7.39
N THR A 259 -1.35 35.54 6.80
CA THR A 259 -0.79 35.23 5.49
C THR A 259 0.39 34.30 5.67
N VAL A 260 0.59 33.39 4.73
CA VAL A 260 1.74 32.46 4.78
C VAL A 260 3.07 33.22 4.82
N ALA A 261 3.12 34.45 4.28
CA ALA A 261 4.29 35.32 4.32
C ALA A 261 4.71 35.71 5.75
N GLU A 262 3.77 35.87 6.68
CA GLU A 262 4.05 36.26 8.07
C GLU A 262 4.61 35.10 8.90
N LEU A 263 4.20 33.86 8.58
CA LEU A 263 4.59 32.64 9.30
C LEU A 263 5.64 31.81 8.55
N LEU A 264 6.14 32.29 7.41
CA LEU A 264 7.01 31.53 6.52
C LEU A 264 8.25 30.94 7.23
N PRO A 265 8.99 31.68 8.07
CA PRO A 265 10.16 31.13 8.77
C PRO A 265 9.81 29.97 9.71
N GLU A 266 8.72 30.10 10.47
CA GLU A 266 8.22 29.09 11.40
C GLU A 266 7.69 27.86 10.67
N LEU A 267 6.96 28.06 9.56
CA LEU A 267 6.45 26.98 8.72
C LEU A 267 7.59 26.21 8.06
N LYS A 268 8.59 26.89 7.51
CA LYS A 268 9.79 26.23 6.95
C LYS A 268 10.52 25.41 8.01
N ARG A 269 10.70 25.96 9.22
CA ARG A 269 11.33 25.23 10.32
C ARG A 269 10.52 24.00 10.72
N LEU A 270 9.21 24.12 10.84
CA LEU A 270 8.31 22.99 11.16
C LEU A 270 8.41 21.89 10.10
N VAL A 271 8.36 22.25 8.82
CA VAL A 271 8.51 21.31 7.70
C VAL A 271 9.89 20.67 7.70
N GLN A 272 10.95 21.42 7.99
CA GLN A 272 12.33 20.92 8.03
C GLN A 272 12.60 20.00 9.24
N GLU A 273 11.99 20.30 10.39
CA GLU A 273 12.03 19.46 11.59
C GLU A 273 11.27 18.13 11.38
N ARG A 274 10.20 18.14 10.56
CA ARG A 274 9.35 16.96 10.34
C ARG A 274 9.73 16.11 9.14
N LEU A 275 10.13 16.73 8.05
CA LEU A 275 10.40 16.04 6.79
C LEU A 275 11.89 15.97 6.44
N HIS A 276 12.75 16.68 7.17
CA HIS A 276 14.20 16.72 6.97
C HIS A 276 14.58 16.88 5.49
N HIS A 277 15.07 15.83 4.83
CA HIS A 277 15.51 15.88 3.43
C HIS A 277 14.37 15.94 2.40
N SER A 278 13.13 15.62 2.81
CA SER A 278 11.92 15.74 1.99
C SER A 278 11.22 17.09 2.16
N SER A 279 11.80 18.01 2.96
CA SER A 279 11.24 19.34 3.20
C SER A 279 11.22 20.19 1.94
N LEU A 280 12.20 20.03 1.04
CA LEU A 280 12.44 20.92 -0.10
C LEU A 280 11.19 21.15 -0.96
N ARG A 281 10.38 20.11 -1.18
CA ARG A 281 9.17 20.22 -2.01
C ARG A 281 8.09 21.07 -1.34
N LEU A 282 7.91 20.93 -0.02
CA LEU A 282 6.98 21.77 0.73
C LEU A 282 7.55 23.15 1.02
N GLU A 283 8.87 23.30 1.17
CA GLU A 283 9.50 24.60 1.28
C GLU A 283 9.30 25.45 0.02
N ILE A 284 9.43 24.85 -1.17
CA ILE A 284 9.12 25.53 -2.44
C ILE A 284 7.64 25.93 -2.50
N LEU A 285 6.73 25.01 -2.13
CA LEU A 285 5.29 25.29 -2.06
C LEU A 285 4.98 26.44 -1.09
N LEU A 286 5.63 26.48 0.07
CA LEU A 286 5.47 27.55 1.05
C LEU A 286 6.02 28.90 0.57
N GLU A 287 7.15 28.89 -0.14
CA GLU A 287 7.73 30.09 -0.74
C GLU A 287 6.82 30.64 -1.86
N ASP A 288 6.29 29.77 -2.71
CA ASP A 288 5.32 30.15 -3.75
C ASP A 288 4.02 30.68 -3.13
N ALA A 289 3.52 30.04 -2.07
CA ALA A 289 2.34 30.49 -1.35
C ALA A 289 2.55 31.84 -0.66
N ALA A 290 3.72 32.07 -0.07
CA ALA A 290 4.08 33.36 0.52
C ALA A 290 4.19 34.46 -0.54
N ALA A 291 4.83 34.18 -1.68
CA ALA A 291 4.95 35.13 -2.79
C ALA A 291 3.57 35.55 -3.35
N ASN A 292 2.59 34.66 -3.29
CA ASN A 292 1.22 34.89 -3.77
C ASN A 292 0.25 35.39 -2.68
N ASN A 293 0.73 35.69 -1.46
CA ASN A 293 -0.10 36.05 -0.29
C ASN A 293 -1.25 35.07 -0.04
N ALA A 294 -1.01 33.77 -0.25
CA ALA A 294 -2.00 32.73 0.02
C ALA A 294 -2.33 32.67 1.52
N SER A 295 -3.58 32.34 1.83
CA SER A 295 -4.00 32.07 3.21
C SER A 295 -3.43 30.74 3.70
N LEU A 296 -3.10 30.66 4.99
CA LEU A 296 -2.65 29.41 5.63
C LEU A 296 -3.62 28.24 5.41
N ASP A 297 -4.93 28.47 5.49
CA ASP A 297 -5.95 27.42 5.31
C ASP A 297 -5.89 26.77 3.91
N ALA A 298 -5.56 27.57 2.87
CA ALA A 298 -5.40 27.06 1.50
C ALA A 298 -4.14 26.21 1.36
N VAL A 299 -3.03 26.65 1.96
CA VAL A 299 -1.77 25.90 1.96
C VAL A 299 -1.89 24.60 2.73
N VAL A 300 -2.58 24.60 3.87
CA VAL A 300 -2.84 23.38 4.67
C VAL A 300 -3.62 22.37 3.84
N ALA A 301 -4.64 22.80 3.10
CA ALA A 301 -5.38 21.93 2.20
C ALA A 301 -4.48 21.36 1.08
N GLU A 302 -3.58 22.19 0.54
CA GLU A 302 -2.63 21.79 -0.49
C GLU A 302 -1.56 20.82 0.02
N VAL A 303 -1.03 21.02 1.24
CA VAL A 303 -0.09 20.12 1.91
C VAL A 303 -0.73 18.74 2.11
N ARG A 304 -2.00 18.68 2.55
CA ARG A 304 -2.74 17.43 2.67
C ARG A 304 -2.97 16.74 1.32
N ALA A 305 -3.17 17.52 0.26
CA ALA A 305 -3.39 16.97 -1.07
C ALA A 305 -2.08 16.60 -1.81
N THR A 306 -0.91 16.99 -1.30
CA THR A 306 0.37 16.83 -2.00
C THR A 306 1.01 15.48 -1.70
N PRO A 307 1.08 14.54 -2.67
CA PRO A 307 1.81 13.30 -2.47
C PRO A 307 3.32 13.55 -2.46
N ILE A 308 4.00 13.17 -1.37
CA ILE A 308 5.46 13.18 -1.27
C ILE A 308 5.96 11.74 -1.18
N ARG A 309 6.82 11.35 -2.13
CA ARG A 309 7.42 10.02 -2.15
C ARG A 309 8.13 9.74 -0.82
N GLY A 310 7.80 8.63 -0.17
CA GLY A 310 8.42 8.20 1.08
C GLY A 310 7.88 8.85 2.35
N VAL A 311 6.84 9.69 2.25
CA VAL A 311 6.16 10.31 3.41
C VAL A 311 4.74 9.73 3.51
N MET A 312 4.32 9.35 4.72
CA MET A 312 2.96 8.84 4.95
C MET A 312 1.96 9.99 4.94
N GLN A 313 0.74 9.74 4.43
CA GLN A 313 -0.33 10.76 4.41
C GLN A 313 -0.65 11.28 5.82
N SER A 314 -0.65 10.41 6.82
CA SER A 314 -0.84 10.80 8.23
C SER A 314 0.21 11.79 8.71
N THR A 315 1.45 11.69 8.22
CA THR A 315 2.52 12.65 8.56
C THR A 315 2.23 14.02 7.94
N LEU A 316 1.65 14.06 6.75
CA LEU A 316 1.23 15.32 6.11
C LEU A 316 -0.01 15.90 6.79
N ASP A 317 -0.94 15.06 7.25
CA ASP A 317 -2.12 15.48 8.00
C ASP A 317 -1.73 16.04 9.38
N ASP A 318 -0.86 15.34 10.13
CA ASP A 318 -0.30 15.80 11.41
C ASP A 318 0.47 17.12 11.22
N LEU A 319 1.29 17.22 10.18
CA LEU A 319 2.01 18.45 9.82
C LEU A 319 1.04 19.60 9.52
N ALA A 320 -0.02 19.33 8.77
CA ALA A 320 -1.04 20.32 8.44
C ALA A 320 -1.81 20.79 9.69
N ASP A 321 -2.11 19.88 10.63
CA ASP A 321 -2.70 20.24 11.93
C ASP A 321 -1.76 21.11 12.77
N GLU A 322 -0.46 20.82 12.75
CA GLU A 322 0.55 21.62 13.45
C GLU A 322 0.75 23.01 12.81
N MET A 323 0.67 23.11 11.49
CA MET A 323 0.66 24.40 10.78
C MET A 323 -0.55 25.25 11.23
N LEU A 324 -1.75 24.66 11.34
CA LEU A 324 -2.93 25.34 11.86
C LEU A 324 -2.80 25.74 13.33
N ALA A 325 -2.06 24.95 14.13
CA ALA A 325 -1.82 25.25 15.53
C ALA A 325 -0.92 26.49 15.74
N LEU A 326 -0.08 26.85 14.76
CA LEU A 326 0.74 28.07 14.81
C LEU A 326 -0.10 29.35 14.84
N ARG A 327 -1.33 29.33 14.31
CA ARG A 327 -2.31 30.44 14.35
C ARG A 327 -2.73 30.86 15.76
N ARG A 328 -2.47 30.02 16.76
CA ARG A 328 -2.91 30.23 18.15
C ARG A 328 -1.80 30.73 19.08
N ARG A 329 -0.61 31.03 18.55
CA ARG A 329 0.52 31.61 19.30
C ARG A 329 0.62 33.10 19.08
#